data_AF-A0A5M5M9B8-F1
#
_entry.id   AF-A0A5M5M9B8-F1
#
_cell.length_a   1.000
_cell.length_b   1.000
_cell.length_c   1.000
_cell.angle_alpha   90.00
_cell.angle_beta   90.00
_cell.angle_gamma   90.00
#
_symmetry.space_group_name_H-M   'P 1'
#
loop_
_entity.id
_entity.type
_entity.pdbx_description
1 polymer ?
#
loop_
_entity_poly.entity_id
_entity_poly.type
_entity_poly.pdbx_seq_one_letter_code
_entity_poly.pdbx_strand_id
1 'polypeptide(L)'
;MIGMKANAQRIFFVEPKEDPSITAGPNQVKIIIHSNSDKLAMTHNMGEEKGVRTTNDDGTYRYTINYSFPEDYEDDFIKSTFLVRLPVGQKDFMLVLRKGKGYVGTFNENLITIEKNNDGLFPQSKAAKVTFLSAMKKLDIECNGKLCFSDGQAVPVADVNFSSSVKQEGGELNAYIIEFMLDEEKKTPTFIKRPVFKIKVGASNAIDVDLGGDLEFKKSYSYTIVSNVKIVEKEASFDELLAKAQTKEKEADFFAAANAYQDARSHENCPVDKRGELEAQLGKMNSARKFLFYAEKFERQGARVERKEGFTADSVFIYYRGAIRSYKKVLEYAPGTTEFERRAEELDEKLKAHPMNSKVTTVTVKYQEIIGRHPNGGGIPIYASNTPDNPKPNSDDKPLGTTRGDGSFRVVFKDTPPPYLYFYGDKKSYKIDSTTTEIVF
;
A
#
# COMPACT_ATOMS: atom_id res chain seq x y z
N MET A 1 -5.14 -17.57 -2.36
CA MET A 1 -5.70 -17.29 -3.69
C MET A 1 -7.21 -17.41 -3.56
N ILE A 2 -7.94 -16.29 -3.50
CA ILE A 2 -9.40 -16.25 -3.37
C ILE A 2 -9.88 -15.27 -4.44
N GLY A 3 -10.68 -15.77 -5.39
CA GLY A 3 -11.21 -14.97 -6.49
C GLY A 3 -12.21 -13.94 -5.97
N MET A 4 -11.85 -12.66 -6.09
CA MET A 4 -12.75 -11.53 -5.88
C MET A 4 -13.55 -11.28 -7.16
N LYS A 5 -14.87 -11.47 -7.09
CA LYS A 5 -15.81 -10.84 -8.04
C LYS A 5 -16.35 -9.56 -7.37
N ALA A 6 -15.65 -8.45 -7.57
CA ALA A 6 -16.18 -7.12 -7.30
C ALA A 6 -16.47 -6.46 -8.65
N ASN A 7 -17.75 -6.17 -8.93
CA ASN A 7 -18.15 -5.41 -10.11
C ASN A 7 -17.97 -3.91 -9.81
N ALA A 8 -16.72 -3.49 -9.62
CA ALA A 8 -16.38 -2.09 -9.40
C ALA A 8 -16.60 -1.32 -10.72
N GLN A 9 -17.79 -0.75 -10.92
CA GLN A 9 -18.05 0.13 -12.05
C GLN A 9 -17.23 1.41 -11.86
N ARG A 10 -16.08 1.49 -12.54
CA ARG A 10 -15.18 2.67 -12.57
C ARG A 10 -15.73 3.83 -13.41
N ILE A 11 -16.86 3.59 -14.08
CA ILE A 11 -17.55 4.51 -14.98
C ILE A 11 -19.02 4.55 -14.57
N PHE A 12 -19.62 5.74 -14.60
CA PHE A 12 -21.05 5.92 -14.47
C PHE A 12 -21.62 6.27 -15.85
N PHE A 13 -22.62 5.52 -16.30
CA PHE A 13 -23.22 5.70 -17.62
C PHE A 13 -24.74 5.80 -17.52
N VAL A 14 -25.27 6.89 -18.05
CA VAL A 14 -26.69 7.05 -18.36
C VAL A 14 -26.80 7.08 -19.87
N GLU A 15 -27.48 6.08 -20.42
CA GLU A 15 -27.69 5.96 -21.85
C GLU A 15 -28.44 7.17 -22.42
N PRO A 16 -28.02 7.71 -23.58
CA PRO A 16 -28.67 8.89 -24.13
C PRO A 16 -30.14 8.65 -24.48
N LYS A 17 -30.98 9.61 -24.13
CA LYS A 17 -32.41 9.61 -24.47
C LYS A 17 -32.75 10.83 -25.31
N GLU A 18 -33.80 10.73 -26.12
CA GLU A 18 -34.30 11.86 -26.91
C GLU A 18 -34.66 13.01 -25.96
N ASP A 19 -34.13 14.20 -26.26
CA ASP A 19 -34.39 15.43 -25.51
C ASP A 19 -35.05 16.46 -26.44
N PRO A 20 -36.34 16.76 -26.24
CA PRO A 20 -37.07 17.72 -27.09
C PRO A 20 -36.49 19.14 -27.06
N SER A 21 -35.70 19.50 -26.04
CA SER A 21 -35.06 20.82 -25.94
C SER A 21 -33.86 21.00 -26.87
N ILE A 22 -33.35 19.90 -27.42
CA ILE A 22 -32.18 19.89 -28.31
C ILE A 22 -32.65 19.78 -29.76
N THR A 23 -32.49 20.87 -30.50
CA THR A 23 -32.82 20.93 -31.93
C THR A 23 -31.60 20.63 -32.81
N ALA A 24 -31.85 19.90 -33.90
CA ALA A 24 -30.91 19.61 -34.98
C ALA A 24 -31.54 20.01 -36.33
N GLY A 25 -30.71 20.18 -37.37
CA GLY A 25 -31.21 20.42 -38.72
C GLY A 25 -32.09 19.26 -39.23
N PRO A 26 -32.94 19.49 -40.25
CA PRO A 26 -33.91 18.49 -40.73
C PRO A 26 -33.26 17.17 -41.18
N ASN A 27 -32.04 17.21 -41.73
CA ASN A 27 -31.27 16.02 -42.12
C ASN A 27 -30.10 15.73 -41.16
N GLN A 28 -30.21 16.15 -39.91
CA GLN A 28 -29.15 15.98 -38.91
C GLN A 28 -29.69 15.36 -37.63
N VAL A 29 -28.77 14.78 -36.86
CA VAL A 29 -29.01 14.37 -35.48
C VAL A 29 -27.89 14.90 -34.61
N LYS A 30 -28.25 15.33 -33.40
CA LYS A 30 -27.30 15.83 -32.39
C LYS A 30 -27.26 14.87 -31.22
N ILE A 31 -26.08 14.36 -30.88
CA ILE A 31 -25.87 13.50 -29.71
C ILE A 31 -24.95 14.23 -28.75
N ILE A 32 -25.37 14.33 -27.49
CA ILE A 32 -24.67 15.04 -26.44
C ILE A 32 -24.39 14.08 -25.28
N ILE A 33 -23.14 13.99 -24.87
CA ILE A 33 -22.73 13.29 -23.66
C ILE A 33 -22.12 14.31 -22.69
N HIS A 34 -22.71 14.41 -21.50
CA HIS A 34 -22.11 15.15 -20.39
C HIS A 34 -21.07 14.28 -19.68
N SER A 35 -19.92 14.87 -19.38
CA SER A 35 -18.79 14.22 -18.72
C SER A 35 -18.14 15.14 -17.69
N ASN A 36 -17.69 14.58 -16.58
CA ASN A 36 -16.84 15.24 -15.59
C ASN A 36 -15.35 15.19 -15.94
N SER A 37 -14.99 14.53 -17.05
CA SER A 37 -13.61 14.36 -17.51
C SER A 37 -13.42 14.96 -18.90
N ASP A 38 -12.31 15.66 -19.08
CA ASP A 38 -11.92 16.33 -20.32
C ASP A 38 -11.28 15.38 -21.34
N LYS A 39 -11.15 14.10 -20.97
CA LYS A 39 -10.54 13.00 -21.74
C LYS A 39 -11.55 12.07 -22.40
N LEU A 40 -12.85 12.39 -22.35
CA LEU A 40 -13.86 11.55 -23.00
C LEU A 40 -13.61 11.51 -24.51
N ALA A 41 -13.49 10.30 -25.04
CA ALA A 41 -13.54 10.02 -26.46
C ALA A 41 -14.88 9.38 -26.80
N MET A 42 -15.54 9.89 -27.84
CA MET A 42 -16.82 9.40 -28.32
C MET A 42 -16.72 9.14 -29.82
N THR A 43 -17.06 7.93 -30.25
CA THR A 43 -17.06 7.49 -31.66
C THR A 43 -18.32 6.68 -31.98
N HIS A 44 -18.65 6.54 -33.26
CA HIS A 44 -19.74 5.70 -33.75
C HIS A 44 -19.35 4.97 -35.03
N ASN A 45 -20.18 4.03 -35.48
CA ASN A 45 -19.94 3.22 -36.68
C ASN A 45 -20.56 3.79 -37.97
N MET A 46 -21.08 5.02 -37.94
CA MET A 46 -21.74 5.65 -39.10
C MET A 46 -20.82 6.59 -39.90
N GLY A 47 -19.62 6.89 -39.41
CA GLY A 47 -18.72 7.89 -40.01
C GLY A 47 -17.46 8.12 -39.18
N GLU A 48 -16.66 9.10 -39.58
CA GLU A 48 -15.40 9.47 -38.90
C GLU A 48 -15.58 10.58 -37.86
N GLU A 49 -16.79 11.13 -37.72
CA GLU A 49 -17.07 12.20 -36.77
C GLU A 49 -16.80 11.74 -35.33
N LYS A 50 -16.17 12.64 -34.56
CA LYS A 50 -15.85 12.42 -33.15
C LYS A 50 -16.53 13.46 -32.29
N GLY A 51 -16.75 13.12 -31.02
CA GLY A 51 -17.33 14.04 -30.04
C GLY A 51 -16.48 15.31 -29.90
N VAL A 52 -17.07 16.46 -30.24
CA VAL A 52 -16.45 17.77 -30.06
C VAL A 52 -16.72 18.26 -28.63
N ARG A 53 -15.65 18.55 -27.90
CA ARG A 53 -15.70 19.01 -26.51
C ARG A 53 -16.02 20.50 -26.43
N THR A 54 -16.91 20.84 -25.50
CA THR A 54 -17.15 22.21 -25.03
C THR A 54 -17.14 22.21 -23.50
N THR A 55 -16.65 23.29 -22.90
CA THR A 55 -16.59 23.45 -21.44
C THR A 55 -17.82 24.23 -20.97
N ASN A 56 -18.50 23.75 -19.93
CA ASN A 56 -19.60 24.45 -19.29
C ASN A 56 -19.07 25.33 -18.14
N ASP A 57 -19.84 26.35 -17.76
CA ASP A 57 -19.46 27.30 -16.69
C ASP A 57 -19.32 26.62 -15.31
N ASP A 58 -19.93 25.45 -15.12
CA ASP A 58 -19.88 24.64 -13.90
C ASP A 58 -18.64 23.73 -13.81
N GLY A 59 -17.73 23.80 -14.79
CA GLY A 59 -16.52 22.98 -14.86
C GLY A 59 -16.76 21.56 -15.40
N THR A 60 -17.98 21.23 -15.86
CA THR A 60 -18.25 19.98 -16.59
C THR A 60 -17.99 20.14 -18.08
N TYR A 61 -17.86 19.01 -18.77
CA TYR A 61 -17.61 18.96 -20.21
C TYR A 61 -18.82 18.41 -20.96
N ARG A 62 -19.12 19.03 -22.09
CA ARG A 62 -20.16 18.61 -23.03
C ARG A 62 -19.50 18.13 -24.32
N TYR A 63 -19.71 16.88 -24.67
CA TYR A 63 -19.23 16.26 -25.91
C TYR A 63 -20.39 16.12 -26.89
N THR A 64 -20.25 16.72 -28.07
CA THR A 64 -21.31 16.74 -29.08
C THR A 64 -20.87 16.08 -30.36
N ILE A 65 -21.67 15.15 -30.88
CA ILE A 65 -21.59 14.67 -32.25
C ILE A 65 -22.78 15.23 -33.02
N ASN A 66 -22.50 15.97 -34.09
CA ASN A 66 -23.49 16.37 -35.08
C ASN A 66 -23.29 15.46 -36.28
N TYR A 67 -24.21 14.51 -36.49
CA TYR A 67 -24.18 13.62 -37.64
C TYR A 67 -25.18 14.12 -38.68
N SER A 68 -24.74 14.18 -39.94
CA SER A 68 -25.61 14.52 -41.06
C SER A 68 -25.90 13.25 -41.85
N PHE A 69 -27.17 13.00 -42.12
CA PHE A 69 -27.58 11.88 -42.96
C PHE A 69 -27.08 12.12 -44.40
N PRO A 70 -26.61 11.08 -45.11
CA PRO A 70 -26.29 11.19 -46.53
C PRO A 70 -27.49 11.71 -47.34
N GLU A 71 -27.25 12.49 -48.39
CA GLU A 71 -28.33 13.09 -49.20
C GLU A 71 -29.22 12.05 -49.88
N ASP A 72 -28.68 10.86 -50.14
CA ASP A 72 -29.33 9.69 -50.73
C ASP A 72 -29.96 8.74 -49.69
N TYR A 73 -29.93 9.09 -48.40
CA TYR A 73 -30.50 8.26 -47.33
C TYR A 73 -32.00 8.54 -47.13
N GLU A 74 -32.84 7.65 -47.66
CA GLU A 74 -34.29 7.81 -47.66
C GLU A 74 -34.94 7.59 -46.28
N ASP A 75 -34.37 6.74 -45.42
CA ASP A 75 -34.96 6.43 -44.11
C ASP A 75 -34.88 7.62 -43.12
N ASP A 76 -35.91 7.77 -42.29
CA ASP A 76 -35.97 8.82 -41.26
C ASP A 76 -35.18 8.50 -39.99
N PHE A 77 -34.63 7.30 -39.89
CA PHE A 77 -33.85 6.86 -38.75
C PHE A 77 -32.66 6.01 -39.15
N ILE A 78 -31.60 6.05 -38.34
CA ILE A 78 -30.44 5.17 -38.46
C ILE A 78 -30.17 4.52 -37.12
N LYS A 79 -29.82 3.23 -37.15
CA LYS A 79 -29.41 2.49 -35.96
C LYS A 79 -27.90 2.44 -35.90
N SER A 80 -27.32 2.89 -34.80
CA SER A 80 -25.88 3.06 -34.66
C SER A 80 -25.37 2.54 -33.34
N THR A 81 -24.16 1.97 -33.37
CA THR A 81 -23.42 1.60 -32.19
C THR A 81 -22.43 2.71 -31.86
N PHE A 82 -22.53 3.23 -30.65
CA PHE A 82 -21.64 4.24 -30.11
C PHE A 82 -20.66 3.59 -29.14
N LEU A 83 -19.43 4.11 -29.13
CA LEU A 83 -18.40 3.80 -28.14
C LEU A 83 -18.03 5.09 -27.42
N VAL A 84 -18.23 5.10 -26.11
CA VAL A 84 -17.72 6.14 -25.21
C VAL A 84 -16.57 5.56 -24.40
N ARG A 85 -15.44 6.28 -24.33
CA ARG A 85 -14.22 5.83 -23.69
C ARG A 85 -13.62 6.94 -22.83
N LEU A 86 -13.32 6.59 -21.59
CA LEU A 86 -12.46 7.31 -20.67
C LEU A 86 -11.22 6.45 -20.40
N PRO A 87 -10.10 7.02 -19.91
CA PRO A 87 -8.92 6.23 -19.54
C PRO A 87 -9.22 5.09 -18.56
N VAL A 88 -10.25 5.27 -17.72
CA VAL A 88 -10.66 4.33 -16.66
C VAL A 88 -11.66 3.27 -17.11
N GLY A 89 -12.24 3.39 -18.31
CA GLY A 89 -13.23 2.45 -18.81
C GLY A 89 -13.92 2.90 -20.08
N GLN A 90 -14.59 1.97 -20.74
CA GLN A 90 -15.36 2.24 -21.96
C GLN A 90 -16.72 1.55 -21.91
N LYS A 91 -17.67 2.07 -22.68
CA LYS A 91 -18.99 1.49 -22.84
C LYS A 91 -19.43 1.59 -24.29
N ASP A 92 -19.87 0.47 -24.83
CA ASP A 92 -20.64 0.41 -26.06
C ASP A 92 -22.14 0.45 -25.76
N PHE A 93 -22.89 1.14 -26.62
CA PHE A 93 -24.35 1.20 -26.55
C PHE A 93 -24.93 1.47 -27.94
N MET A 94 -26.22 1.22 -28.09
CA MET A 94 -26.88 1.20 -29.39
C MET A 94 -28.07 2.15 -29.37
N LEU A 95 -28.09 3.12 -30.27
CA LEU A 95 -29.18 4.09 -30.37
C LEU A 95 -29.88 3.99 -31.72
N VAL A 96 -31.19 4.24 -31.70
CA VAL A 96 -31.99 4.54 -32.89
C VAL A 96 -32.12 6.05 -32.99
N LEU A 97 -31.42 6.64 -33.95
CA LEU A 97 -31.32 8.07 -34.17
C LEU A 97 -32.32 8.50 -35.22
N ARG A 98 -33.09 9.56 -34.97
CA ARG A 98 -34.07 10.10 -35.91
C ARG A 98 -33.65 11.47 -36.44
N LYS A 99 -33.94 11.72 -37.73
CA LYS A 99 -33.74 13.02 -38.40
C LYS A 99 -34.38 14.15 -37.58
N GLY A 100 -33.65 15.26 -37.41
CA GLY A 100 -34.09 16.46 -36.68
C GLY A 100 -34.09 16.35 -35.16
N LYS A 101 -33.61 15.25 -34.57
CA LYS A 101 -33.68 15.00 -33.12
C LYS A 101 -32.36 15.21 -32.39
N GLY A 102 -32.47 15.46 -31.08
CA GLY A 102 -31.36 15.55 -30.14
C GLY A 102 -31.42 14.45 -29.10
N TYR A 103 -30.27 13.89 -28.71
CA TYR A 103 -30.14 12.86 -27.69
C TYR A 103 -29.13 13.28 -26.63
N VAL A 104 -29.46 13.12 -25.36
CA VAL A 104 -28.63 13.54 -24.23
C VAL A 104 -28.41 12.38 -23.27
N GLY A 105 -27.14 12.11 -22.95
CA GLY A 105 -26.74 11.13 -21.95
C GLY A 105 -25.58 11.61 -21.09
N THR A 106 -25.08 10.72 -20.22
CA THR A 106 -23.99 11.04 -19.28
C THR A 106 -23.00 9.90 -19.22
N PHE A 107 -21.71 10.22 -19.27
CA PHE A 107 -20.63 9.25 -19.10
C PHE A 107 -19.51 9.87 -18.28
N ASN A 108 -19.37 9.43 -17.04
CA ASN A 108 -18.48 10.03 -16.04
C ASN A 108 -17.46 9.02 -15.51
N GLU A 109 -16.30 9.53 -15.10
CA GLU A 109 -15.39 8.81 -14.23
C GLU A 109 -15.99 8.77 -12.82
N ASN A 110 -16.08 7.58 -12.22
CA ASN A 110 -16.38 7.50 -10.79
C ASN A 110 -15.12 7.86 -10.03
N LEU A 111 -15.11 9.01 -9.36
CA LEU A 111 -13.96 9.51 -8.62
C LEU A 111 -13.59 8.62 -7.42
N ILE A 112 -14.54 7.80 -6.96
CA ILE A 112 -14.33 6.83 -5.87
C ILE A 112 -14.83 5.43 -6.26
N THR A 113 -14.19 4.40 -5.71
CA THR A 113 -14.72 3.03 -5.64
C THR A 113 -14.95 2.66 -4.18
N ILE A 114 -15.93 1.79 -3.96
CA ILE A 114 -16.28 1.31 -2.63
C ILE A 114 -16.14 -0.20 -2.65
N GLU A 115 -15.21 -0.69 -1.84
CA GLU A 115 -14.91 -2.11 -1.72
C GLU A 115 -15.45 -2.61 -0.39
N LYS A 116 -16.29 -3.66 -0.44
CA LYS A 116 -16.74 -4.32 0.79
C LYS A 116 -15.58 -5.11 1.38
N ASN A 117 -15.22 -4.81 2.62
CA ASN A 117 -14.27 -5.59 3.41
C ASN A 117 -14.97 -6.79 4.05
N ASN A 118 -14.21 -7.65 4.72
CA ASN A 118 -14.80 -8.74 5.49
C ASN A 118 -15.64 -8.19 6.65
N ASP A 119 -16.85 -8.73 6.80
CA ASP A 119 -17.71 -8.45 7.93
C ASP A 119 -17.04 -8.95 9.23
N GLY A 120 -17.28 -8.24 10.33
CA GLY A 120 -16.71 -8.52 11.65
C GLY A 120 -17.77 -8.63 12.74
N LEU A 121 -17.31 -8.85 13.97
CA LEU A 121 -18.16 -8.85 15.16
C LEU A 121 -18.16 -7.47 15.82
N PHE A 122 -19.33 -7.02 16.26
CA PHE A 122 -19.52 -5.81 17.05
C PHE A 122 -19.93 -6.19 18.48
N PRO A 123 -19.20 -5.77 19.52
CA PRO A 123 -19.40 -6.28 20.88
C PRO A 123 -20.69 -5.78 21.55
N GLN A 124 -21.28 -4.68 21.09
CA GLN A 124 -22.46 -4.10 21.71
C GLN A 124 -23.71 -4.93 21.42
N SER A 125 -24.47 -5.25 22.46
CA SER A 125 -25.73 -5.97 22.34
C SER A 125 -26.80 -5.11 21.67
N LYS A 126 -27.70 -5.76 20.92
CA LYS A 126 -28.79 -5.12 20.18
C LYS A 126 -28.34 -3.98 19.22
N ALA A 127 -27.10 -4.01 18.74
CA ALA A 127 -26.55 -2.99 17.86
C ALA A 127 -25.76 -3.60 16.69
N ALA A 128 -25.60 -2.81 15.64
CA ALA A 128 -24.75 -3.10 14.49
C ALA A 128 -23.88 -1.89 14.17
N LYS A 129 -22.73 -2.12 13.54
CA LYS A 129 -21.81 -1.05 13.16
C LYS A 129 -21.54 -1.09 11.67
N VAL A 130 -21.56 0.07 11.01
CA VAL A 130 -21.08 0.25 9.64
C VAL A 130 -19.88 1.19 9.68
N THR A 131 -18.79 0.81 9.00
CA THR A 131 -17.57 1.62 8.96
C THR A 131 -17.14 1.83 7.52
N PHE A 132 -16.96 3.08 7.13
CA PHE A 132 -16.31 3.47 5.89
C PHE A 132 -14.88 3.92 6.20
N LEU A 133 -13.90 3.25 5.62
CA LEU A 133 -12.48 3.59 5.74
C LEU A 133 -12.07 4.40 4.51
N SER A 134 -11.48 5.58 4.70
CA SER A 134 -10.99 6.37 3.57
C SER A 134 -9.82 7.28 3.93
N ALA A 135 -8.88 7.43 3.00
CA ALA A 135 -7.85 8.47 3.06
C ALA A 135 -8.41 9.86 2.72
N MET A 136 -9.58 9.92 2.08
CA MET A 136 -10.25 11.17 1.75
C MET A 136 -10.85 11.78 3.03
N LYS A 137 -10.50 13.04 3.28
CA LYS A 137 -10.92 13.80 4.48
C LYS A 137 -12.24 14.56 4.30
N LYS A 138 -12.74 14.64 3.07
CA LYS A 138 -13.87 15.49 2.67
C LYS A 138 -14.98 14.66 2.04
N LEU A 139 -15.62 13.83 2.88
CA LEU A 139 -16.70 12.94 2.46
C LEU A 139 -18.04 13.44 2.97
N ASP A 140 -19.02 13.45 2.08
CA ASP A 140 -20.43 13.54 2.45
C ASP A 140 -21.02 12.12 2.37
N ILE A 141 -21.64 11.67 3.47
CA ILE A 141 -22.28 10.36 3.54
C ILE A 141 -23.68 10.55 4.08
N GLU A 142 -24.67 10.15 3.30
CA GLU A 142 -26.08 10.12 3.70
C GLU A 142 -26.53 8.67 3.94
N CYS A 143 -27.39 8.46 4.93
CA CYS A 143 -28.08 7.19 5.19
C CYS A 143 -29.59 7.43 5.03
N ASN A 144 -30.24 6.76 4.08
CA ASN A 144 -31.67 6.92 3.77
C ASN A 144 -32.10 8.39 3.65
N GLY A 145 -31.28 9.23 3.02
CA GLY A 145 -31.53 10.67 2.82
C GLY A 145 -31.28 11.55 4.05
N LYS A 146 -30.74 11.00 5.15
CA LYS A 146 -30.26 11.78 6.30
C LYS A 146 -28.75 11.91 6.22
N LEU A 147 -28.25 13.15 6.24
CA LEU A 147 -26.82 13.44 6.17
C LEU A 147 -26.13 13.04 7.49
N CYS A 148 -25.29 12.01 7.43
CA CYS A 148 -24.54 11.48 8.57
C CYS A 148 -23.18 12.16 8.73
N PHE A 149 -22.56 12.51 7.59
CA PHE A 149 -21.28 13.19 7.54
C PHE A 149 -21.31 14.28 6.48
N SER A 150 -20.71 15.44 6.80
CA SER A 150 -20.57 16.57 5.88
C SER A 150 -19.14 17.09 5.91
N ASP A 151 -18.51 17.23 4.74
CA ASP A 151 -17.08 17.57 4.59
C ASP A 151 -16.16 16.76 5.53
N GLY A 152 -16.49 15.49 5.73
CA GLY A 152 -15.76 14.55 6.58
C GLY A 152 -15.95 14.73 8.10
N GLN A 153 -16.90 15.55 8.54
CA GLN A 153 -17.28 15.68 9.96
C GLN A 153 -18.62 15.00 10.24
N ALA A 154 -18.76 14.38 11.41
CA ALA A 154 -20.02 13.77 11.82
C ALA A 154 -21.08 14.85 12.08
N VAL A 155 -22.28 14.66 11.53
CA VAL A 155 -23.42 15.55 11.70
C VAL A 155 -24.41 14.92 12.69
N PRO A 156 -24.91 15.66 13.70
CA PRO A 156 -25.98 15.16 14.56
C PRO A 156 -27.25 14.91 13.75
N VAL A 157 -27.79 13.69 13.83
CA VAL A 157 -29.05 13.32 13.16
C VAL A 157 -30.11 13.05 14.22
N ALA A 158 -31.19 13.83 14.22
CA ALA A 158 -32.32 13.63 15.11
C ALA A 158 -33.28 12.55 14.58
N ASP A 159 -34.07 11.96 15.48
CA ASP A 159 -35.18 11.03 15.20
C ASP A 159 -34.81 9.74 14.46
N VAL A 160 -33.54 9.32 14.53
CA VAL A 160 -33.02 8.08 13.93
C VAL A 160 -32.45 7.16 15.01
N ASN A 161 -32.32 5.88 14.68
CA ASN A 161 -31.80 4.87 15.59
C ASN A 161 -30.27 4.71 15.52
N PHE A 162 -29.53 5.66 14.95
CA PHE A 162 -28.09 5.55 14.78
C PHE A 162 -27.35 6.79 15.27
N SER A 163 -26.05 6.63 15.53
CA SER A 163 -25.11 7.71 15.79
C SER A 163 -23.91 7.64 14.86
N SER A 164 -23.38 8.80 14.48
CA SER A 164 -22.24 8.94 13.58
C SER A 164 -21.01 9.48 14.32
N SER A 165 -19.84 8.95 14.03
CA SER A 165 -18.57 9.42 14.59
C SER A 165 -17.42 9.22 13.60
N VAL A 166 -16.35 10.01 13.76
CA VAL A 166 -15.13 9.90 12.94
C VAL A 166 -13.96 9.57 13.85
N LYS A 167 -13.13 8.60 13.46
CA LYS A 167 -11.91 8.24 14.17
C LYS A 167 -10.74 8.14 13.19
N GLN A 168 -9.59 8.67 13.55
CA GLN A 168 -8.36 8.49 12.77
C GLN A 168 -7.80 7.07 13.02
N GLU A 169 -7.57 6.30 11.95
CA GLU A 169 -6.96 4.96 11.98
C GLU A 169 -5.63 4.94 11.22
N GLY A 170 -4.50 5.01 11.93
CA GLY A 170 -3.18 5.12 11.27
C GLY A 170 -3.02 6.46 10.55
N GLY A 171 -1.78 6.85 10.24
CA GLY A 171 -1.44 8.24 9.88
C GLY A 171 -2.26 8.90 8.74
N GLU A 172 -2.88 8.12 7.84
CA GLU A 172 -3.55 8.64 6.64
C GLU A 172 -5.03 8.24 6.47
N LEU A 173 -5.59 7.29 7.24
CA LEU A 173 -6.97 6.82 7.05
C LEU A 173 -7.91 7.36 8.14
N ASN A 174 -9.11 7.76 7.73
CA ASN A 174 -10.23 8.05 8.61
C ASN A 174 -11.24 6.91 8.56
N ALA A 175 -11.76 6.54 9.73
CA ALA A 175 -12.89 5.65 9.91
C ALA A 175 -14.14 6.50 10.19
N TYR A 176 -15.06 6.51 9.23
CA TYR A 176 -16.40 7.10 9.35
C TYR A 176 -17.35 6.02 9.84
N ILE A 177 -17.74 6.09 11.10
CA ILE A 177 -18.44 5.02 11.82
C ILE A 177 -19.89 5.44 12.05
N ILE A 178 -20.83 4.56 11.66
CA ILE A 178 -22.25 4.69 11.97
C ILE A 178 -22.67 3.48 12.80
N GLU A 179 -23.10 3.72 14.02
CA GLU A 179 -23.57 2.69 14.96
C GLU A 179 -25.08 2.72 15.03
N PHE A 180 -25.73 1.61 14.67
CA PHE A 180 -27.18 1.46 14.65
C PHE A 180 -27.64 0.70 15.90
N MET A 181 -28.56 1.30 16.64
CA MET A 181 -29.31 0.65 17.71
C MET A 181 -30.51 -0.07 17.10
N LEU A 182 -30.50 -1.39 17.17
CA LEU A 182 -31.50 -2.28 16.56
C LEU A 182 -32.50 -2.82 17.59
N ASP A 183 -32.60 -2.18 18.76
CA ASP A 183 -33.51 -2.59 19.82
C ASP A 183 -34.98 -2.37 19.39
N GLU A 184 -35.65 -3.46 19.03
CA GLU A 184 -37.03 -3.39 18.53
C GLU A 184 -38.05 -2.90 19.56
N GLU A 185 -37.71 -2.91 20.86
CA GLU A 185 -38.54 -2.40 21.95
C GLU A 185 -38.45 -0.87 22.10
N LYS A 186 -37.40 -0.25 21.55
CA LYS A 186 -37.10 1.19 21.68
C LYS A 186 -37.03 1.88 20.32
N LYS A 187 -37.81 1.41 19.34
CA LYS A 187 -37.81 1.96 17.97
C LYS A 187 -38.04 3.47 18.00
N THR A 188 -37.16 4.20 17.34
CA THR A 188 -37.33 5.62 17.06
C THR A 188 -38.33 5.81 15.91
N PRO A 189 -38.89 7.03 15.71
CA PRO A 189 -39.84 7.30 14.63
C PRO A 189 -39.29 6.96 13.23
N THR A 190 -37.98 7.15 13.02
CA THR A 190 -37.30 6.83 11.75
C THR A 190 -36.35 5.64 11.94
N PHE A 191 -36.90 4.50 12.37
CA PHE A 191 -36.11 3.29 12.60
C PHE A 191 -35.58 2.70 11.28
N ILE A 192 -34.26 2.57 11.16
CA ILE A 192 -33.60 2.03 9.97
C ILE A 192 -33.02 0.66 10.30
N LYS A 193 -33.59 -0.37 9.66
CA LYS A 193 -33.09 -1.76 9.71
C LYS A 193 -32.28 -2.14 8.48
N ARG A 194 -32.63 -1.57 7.32
CA ARG A 194 -31.95 -1.74 6.03
C ARG A 194 -31.47 -0.39 5.52
N PRO A 195 -30.23 0.02 5.83
CA PRO A 195 -29.70 1.29 5.38
C PRO A 195 -29.25 1.21 3.92
N VAL A 196 -29.52 2.29 3.18
CA VAL A 196 -28.98 2.61 1.86
C VAL A 196 -28.15 3.87 2.04
N PHE A 197 -26.89 3.81 1.65
CA PHE A 197 -25.99 4.95 1.78
C PHE A 197 -25.78 5.65 0.45
N LYS A 198 -25.65 6.97 0.48
CA LYS A 198 -25.14 7.77 -0.63
C LYS A 198 -23.83 8.41 -0.20
N ILE A 199 -22.78 8.21 -1.00
CA ILE A 199 -21.45 8.73 -0.70
C ILE A 199 -21.00 9.67 -1.80
N LYS A 200 -20.55 10.86 -1.42
CA LYS A 200 -20.08 11.90 -2.33
C LYS A 200 -18.76 12.49 -1.85
N VAL A 201 -17.92 12.92 -2.79
CA VAL A 201 -16.65 13.59 -2.52
C VAL A 201 -16.65 14.95 -3.22
N GLY A 202 -16.81 16.03 -2.46
CA GLY A 202 -16.88 17.39 -3.00
C GLY A 202 -17.95 17.54 -4.08
N ALA A 203 -17.54 17.91 -5.30
CA ALA A 203 -18.42 18.08 -6.46
C ALA A 203 -18.67 16.77 -7.25
N SER A 204 -18.24 15.61 -6.75
CA SER A 204 -18.45 14.33 -7.44
C SER A 204 -19.93 13.96 -7.56
N ASN A 205 -20.24 13.02 -8.45
CA ASN A 205 -21.50 12.29 -8.35
C ASN A 205 -21.55 11.47 -7.06
N ALA A 206 -22.75 11.29 -6.52
CA ALA A 206 -22.98 10.41 -5.39
C ALA A 206 -23.00 8.94 -5.87
N ILE A 207 -22.45 8.03 -5.07
CA ILE A 207 -22.53 6.60 -5.28
C ILE A 207 -23.46 5.99 -4.24
N ASP A 208 -24.43 5.21 -4.71
CA ASP A 208 -25.31 4.43 -3.84
C ASP A 208 -24.59 3.15 -3.36
N VAL A 209 -24.71 2.86 -2.06
CA VAL A 209 -24.24 1.63 -1.41
C VAL A 209 -25.44 0.95 -0.78
N ASP A 210 -25.87 -0.17 -1.36
CA ASP A 210 -26.83 -1.09 -0.75
C ASP A 210 -26.07 -2.21 -0.04
N LEU A 211 -26.39 -2.44 1.24
CA LEU A 211 -25.84 -3.57 2.01
C LEU A 211 -26.48 -4.90 1.60
N GLY A 212 -27.58 -4.89 0.83
CA GLY A 212 -28.23 -6.07 0.28
C GLY A 212 -29.13 -6.83 1.27
N GLY A 213 -29.37 -6.28 2.46
CA GLY A 213 -30.20 -6.90 3.50
C GLY A 213 -30.29 -6.11 4.80
N ASP A 214 -31.01 -6.67 5.77
CA ASP A 214 -31.15 -6.11 7.11
C ASP A 214 -29.83 -6.17 7.88
N LEU A 215 -29.58 -5.16 8.72
CA LEU A 215 -28.49 -5.19 9.69
C LEU A 215 -28.77 -6.25 10.76
N GLU A 216 -27.75 -7.02 11.12
CA GLU A 216 -27.82 -8.05 12.15
C GLU A 216 -27.18 -7.60 13.48
N PHE A 217 -27.73 -8.11 14.59
CA PHE A 217 -27.16 -7.87 15.90
C PHE A 217 -25.72 -8.37 15.99
N LYS A 218 -24.87 -7.60 16.69
CA LYS A 218 -23.46 -7.91 16.95
C LYS A 218 -22.63 -8.08 15.67
N LYS A 219 -23.08 -7.55 14.53
CA LYS A 219 -22.28 -7.50 13.30
C LYS A 219 -21.68 -6.11 13.06
N SER A 220 -20.49 -6.13 12.48
CA SER A 220 -19.80 -4.96 11.96
C SER A 220 -19.62 -5.14 10.46
N TYR A 221 -20.06 -4.17 9.68
CA TYR A 221 -19.88 -4.10 8.24
C TYR A 221 -18.79 -3.07 7.94
N SER A 222 -17.87 -3.40 7.05
CA SER A 222 -16.73 -2.54 6.75
C SER A 222 -16.58 -2.35 5.25
N TYR A 223 -16.34 -1.12 4.83
CA TYR A 223 -16.19 -0.71 3.45
C TYR A 223 -14.98 0.19 3.31
N THR A 224 -14.17 -0.01 2.28
CA THR A 224 -13.05 0.87 1.94
C THR A 224 -13.46 1.76 0.78
N ILE A 225 -13.37 3.07 0.98
CA ILE A 225 -13.59 4.08 -0.07
C ILE A 225 -12.23 4.50 -0.62
N VAL A 226 -11.97 4.09 -1.85
CA VAL A 226 -10.71 4.35 -2.57
C VAL A 226 -10.96 5.43 -3.61
N SER A 227 -10.05 6.42 -3.70
CA SER A 227 -10.07 7.35 -4.82
C SER A 227 -9.62 6.64 -6.10
N ASN A 228 -10.45 6.65 -7.15
CA ASN A 228 -10.05 6.21 -8.49
C ASN A 228 -9.36 7.33 -9.26
N VAL A 229 -9.47 8.56 -8.79
CA VAL A 229 -8.58 9.63 -9.21
C VAL A 229 -7.21 9.22 -8.66
N LYS A 230 -6.33 8.76 -9.56
CA LYS A 230 -4.93 9.13 -9.39
C LYS A 230 -4.98 10.64 -9.33
N ILE A 231 -4.94 11.20 -8.12
CA ILE A 231 -4.63 12.61 -7.95
C ILE A 231 -3.26 12.68 -8.62
N VAL A 232 -3.24 13.13 -9.88
CA VAL A 232 -2.06 13.78 -10.39
C VAL A 232 -2.08 15.07 -9.59
N GLU A 233 -1.60 14.98 -8.34
CA GLU A 233 -0.97 16.10 -7.68
C GLU A 233 -0.01 16.56 -8.75
N LYS A 234 -0.34 17.70 -9.39
CA LYS A 234 0.42 18.38 -10.45
C LYS A 234 1.81 17.75 -10.50
N GLU A 235 2.05 16.86 -11.49
CA GLU A 235 3.18 15.90 -11.45
C GLU A 235 4.37 16.58 -10.80
N ALA A 236 4.61 16.23 -9.52
CA ALA A 236 5.51 17.01 -8.70
C ALA A 236 6.83 17.01 -9.43
N SER A 237 7.32 18.20 -9.75
CA SER A 237 8.55 18.32 -10.51
C SER A 237 9.66 17.58 -9.76
N PHE A 238 10.68 17.14 -10.50
CA PHE A 238 11.85 16.49 -9.90
C PHE A 238 12.37 17.25 -8.66
N ASP A 239 12.41 18.59 -8.72
CA ASP A 239 12.85 19.44 -7.61
C ASP A 239 11.88 19.44 -6.43
N GLU A 240 10.57 19.43 -6.67
CA GLU A 240 9.55 19.31 -5.62
C GLU A 240 9.61 17.93 -4.92
N LEU A 241 9.80 16.85 -5.68
CA LEU A 241 9.97 15.50 -5.14
C LEU A 241 11.25 15.38 -4.31
N LEU A 242 12.35 15.94 -4.80
CA LEU A 242 13.63 15.95 -4.09
C LEU A 242 13.53 16.78 -2.79
N ALA A 243 12.92 17.96 -2.84
CA ALA A 243 12.71 18.79 -1.65
C ALA A 243 11.80 18.11 -0.63
N LYS A 244 10.76 17.40 -1.08
CA LYS A 244 9.88 16.59 -0.23
C LYS A 244 10.66 15.46 0.45
N ALA A 245 11.50 14.74 -0.30
CA ALA A 245 12.33 13.67 0.24
C ALA A 245 13.29 14.19 1.33
N GLN A 246 13.98 15.30 1.08
CA GLN A 246 14.90 15.91 2.03
C GLN A 246 14.19 16.47 3.28
N THR A 247 12.98 17.02 3.11
CA THR A 247 12.17 17.50 4.24
C THR A 247 11.75 16.33 5.13
N LYS A 248 11.26 15.23 4.53
CA LYS A 248 10.86 14.04 5.27
C LYS A 248 12.03 13.32 5.93
N GLU A 249 13.21 13.33 5.30
CA GLU A 249 14.44 12.84 5.93
C GLU A 249 14.78 13.65 7.20
N LYS A 250 14.69 14.98 7.15
CA LYS A 250 14.91 15.85 8.32
C LYS A 250 13.87 15.66 9.42
N GLU A 251 12.62 15.40 9.05
CA GLU A 251 11.54 15.05 9.98
C GLU A 251 11.68 13.62 10.54
N ALA A 252 12.69 12.85 10.10
CA ALA A 252 12.89 11.45 10.41
C ALA A 252 11.73 10.52 10.04
N ASP A 253 10.89 10.94 9.08
CA ASP A 253 9.90 10.08 8.43
C ASP A 253 10.57 9.30 7.30
N PHE A 254 11.35 8.29 7.68
CA PHE A 254 12.16 7.49 6.75
C PHE A 254 11.32 6.74 5.70
N PHE A 255 10.04 6.46 6.00
CA PHE A 255 9.15 5.81 5.04
C PHE A 255 8.72 6.80 3.95
N ALA A 256 8.22 7.97 4.34
CA ALA A 256 7.85 9.01 3.38
C ALA A 256 9.06 9.51 2.59
N ALA A 257 10.23 9.65 3.24
CA ALA A 257 11.48 10.01 2.59
C ALA A 257 11.91 8.98 1.54
N ALA A 258 11.90 7.68 1.88
CA ALA A 258 12.25 6.61 0.94
C ALA A 258 11.32 6.61 -0.29
N ASN A 259 10.01 6.74 -0.10
CA ASN A 259 9.07 6.79 -1.22
C ASN A 259 9.33 8.02 -2.10
N ALA A 260 9.53 9.20 -1.50
CA ALA A 260 9.81 10.43 -2.25
C ALA A 260 11.16 10.36 -3.02
N TYR A 261 12.20 9.74 -2.47
CA TYR A 261 13.45 9.50 -3.19
C TYR A 261 13.28 8.51 -4.35
N GLN A 262 12.48 7.46 -4.16
CA GLN A 262 12.14 6.52 -5.24
C GLN A 262 11.37 7.23 -6.36
N ASP A 263 10.40 8.08 -6.01
CA ASP A 263 9.62 8.86 -6.97
C ASP A 263 10.51 9.85 -7.73
N ALA A 264 11.38 10.59 -7.04
CA ALA A 264 12.35 11.50 -7.66
C ALA A 264 13.30 10.78 -8.62
N ARG A 265 13.83 9.60 -8.23
CA ARG A 265 14.69 8.75 -9.07
C ARG A 265 13.96 8.24 -10.32
N SER A 266 12.68 7.88 -10.19
CA SER A 266 11.87 7.32 -11.28
C SER A 266 11.29 8.39 -12.19
N HIS A 267 11.41 9.66 -11.85
CA HIS A 267 10.85 10.78 -12.59
C HIS A 267 11.53 10.94 -13.97
N GLU A 268 10.75 11.26 -14.99
CA GLU A 268 11.23 11.41 -16.39
C GLU A 268 12.37 12.44 -16.50
N ASN A 269 12.20 13.58 -15.85
CA ASN A 269 13.19 14.66 -15.78
C ASN A 269 14.36 14.44 -14.79
N CYS A 270 14.51 13.26 -14.19
CA CYS A 270 15.64 13.01 -13.28
C CYS A 270 16.97 12.98 -14.06
N PRO A 271 17.95 13.85 -13.72
CA PRO A 271 19.28 13.81 -14.33
C PRO A 271 19.95 12.45 -14.14
N VAL A 272 20.57 11.92 -15.20
CA VAL A 272 21.15 10.56 -15.21
C VAL A 272 22.29 10.41 -14.21
N ASP A 273 23.11 11.45 -14.07
CA ASP A 273 24.20 11.58 -13.11
C ASP A 273 23.71 11.56 -11.65
N LYS A 274 22.52 12.09 -11.37
CA LYS A 274 21.93 12.10 -10.01
C LYS A 274 21.26 10.79 -9.61
N ARG A 275 20.95 9.87 -10.54
CA ARG A 275 20.24 8.62 -10.22
C ARG A 275 21.01 7.73 -9.25
N GLY A 276 22.34 7.68 -9.37
CA GLY A 276 23.19 6.90 -8.45
C GLY A 276 23.17 7.45 -7.03
N GLU A 277 23.20 8.77 -6.88
CA GLU A 277 23.12 9.45 -5.58
C GLU A 277 21.76 9.22 -4.92
N LEU A 278 20.67 9.36 -5.68
CA LEU A 278 19.31 9.12 -5.19
C LEU A 278 19.10 7.67 -4.78
N GLU A 279 19.70 6.72 -5.49
CA GLU A 279 19.66 5.30 -5.10
C GLU A 279 20.41 5.03 -3.80
N ALA A 280 21.55 5.68 -3.59
CA ALA A 280 22.28 5.59 -2.33
C ALA A 280 21.46 6.19 -1.17
N GLN A 281 20.81 7.34 -1.37
CA GLN A 281 19.93 7.95 -0.37
C GLN A 281 18.70 7.08 -0.07
N LEU A 282 18.08 6.49 -1.10
CA LEU A 282 16.99 5.54 -0.94
C LEU A 282 17.42 4.32 -0.09
N GLY A 283 18.59 3.75 -0.39
CA GLY A 283 19.16 2.63 0.38
C GLY A 283 19.42 3.00 1.84
N LYS A 284 19.90 4.22 2.08
CA LYS A 284 20.10 4.80 3.42
C LYS A 284 18.77 4.92 4.18
N MET A 285 17.73 5.49 3.57
CA MET A 285 16.41 5.66 4.19
C MET A 285 15.75 4.31 4.50
N ASN A 286 15.83 3.35 3.58
CA ASN A 286 15.32 1.99 3.81
C ASN A 286 16.04 1.29 4.96
N SER A 287 17.35 1.51 5.11
CA SER A 287 18.13 0.98 6.23
C SER A 287 17.72 1.62 7.55
N ALA A 288 17.61 2.97 7.59
CA ALA A 288 17.14 3.70 8.76
C ALA A 288 15.74 3.23 9.21
N ARG A 289 14.79 3.12 8.27
CA ARG A 289 13.43 2.60 8.51
C ARG A 289 13.45 1.20 9.12
N LYS A 290 14.28 0.29 8.59
CA LYS A 290 14.39 -1.09 9.10
C LYS A 290 14.89 -1.11 10.54
N PHE A 291 15.91 -0.33 10.86
CA PHE A 291 16.44 -0.25 12.23
C PHE A 291 15.46 0.42 13.19
N LEU A 292 14.74 1.46 12.75
CA LEU A 292 13.69 2.10 13.56
C LEU A 292 12.57 1.09 13.89
N PHE A 293 12.12 0.33 12.90
CA PHE A 293 11.15 -0.75 13.12
C PHE A 293 11.63 -1.77 14.16
N TYR A 294 12.90 -2.17 14.12
CA TYR A 294 13.47 -3.07 15.13
C TYR A 294 13.54 -2.41 16.50
N ALA A 295 13.94 -1.15 16.59
CA ALA A 295 14.02 -0.41 17.84
C ALA A 295 12.65 -0.39 18.55
N GLU A 296 11.61 0.05 17.84
CA GLU A 296 10.24 0.12 18.36
C GLU A 296 9.67 -1.26 18.68
N LYS A 297 9.95 -2.26 17.85
CA LYS A 297 9.53 -3.65 18.11
C LYS A 297 10.15 -4.17 19.40
N PHE A 298 11.46 -3.97 19.58
CA PHE A 298 12.17 -4.41 20.77
C PHE A 298 11.71 -3.66 22.01
N GLU A 299 11.51 -2.35 21.94
CA GLU A 299 10.99 -1.56 23.05
C GLU A 299 9.58 -2.02 23.46
N ARG A 300 8.69 -2.26 22.48
CA ARG A 300 7.34 -2.79 22.72
C ARG A 300 7.36 -4.18 23.36
N GLN A 301 8.26 -5.06 22.92
CA GLN A 301 8.41 -6.38 23.51
C GLN A 301 9.00 -6.31 24.93
N GLY A 302 10.01 -5.46 25.15
CA GLY A 302 10.57 -5.18 26.47
C GLY A 302 9.50 -4.71 27.45
N ALA A 303 8.70 -3.70 27.06
CA ALA A 303 7.60 -3.18 27.88
C ALA A 303 6.47 -4.20 28.11
N ARG A 304 6.26 -5.14 27.19
CA ARG A 304 5.29 -6.24 27.37
C ARG A 304 5.81 -7.26 28.38
N VAL A 305 7.07 -7.65 28.28
CA VAL A 305 7.68 -8.62 29.21
C VAL A 305 7.83 -8.02 30.59
N GLU A 306 8.27 -6.76 30.71
CA GLU A 306 8.39 -6.07 32.00
C GLU A 306 7.06 -6.02 32.75
N ARG A 307 5.95 -5.74 32.06
CA ARG A 307 4.61 -5.77 32.66
C ARG A 307 4.18 -7.15 33.14
N LYS A 308 4.68 -8.22 32.52
CA LYS A 308 4.25 -9.60 32.78
C LYS A 308 5.15 -10.31 33.80
N GLU A 309 6.46 -10.10 33.70
CA GLU A 309 7.51 -10.87 34.36
C GLU A 309 8.38 -9.99 35.27
N GLY A 310 8.15 -8.68 35.29
CA GLY A 310 8.88 -7.71 36.09
C GLY A 310 10.15 -7.19 35.40
N PHE A 311 10.66 -6.06 35.88
CA PHE A 311 11.83 -5.40 35.30
C PHE A 311 13.10 -6.26 35.36
N THR A 312 13.27 -7.11 36.37
CA THR A 312 14.48 -7.90 36.60
C THR A 312 14.62 -9.14 35.70
N ALA A 313 13.64 -9.43 34.83
CA ALA A 313 13.69 -10.58 33.94
C ALA A 313 14.75 -10.40 32.85
N ASP A 314 15.59 -11.42 32.61
CA ASP A 314 16.68 -11.37 31.63
C ASP A 314 16.20 -10.95 30.22
N SER A 315 14.99 -11.38 29.83
CA SER A 315 14.35 -11.01 28.57
C SER A 315 14.11 -9.50 28.42
N VAL A 316 13.81 -8.78 29.51
CA VAL A 316 13.63 -7.31 29.50
C VAL A 316 14.95 -6.64 29.12
N PHE A 317 16.06 -7.06 29.73
CA PHE A 317 17.39 -6.56 29.40
C PHE A 317 17.78 -6.83 27.95
N ILE A 318 17.54 -8.05 27.45
CA ILE A 318 17.85 -8.42 26.06
C ILE A 318 17.08 -7.54 25.08
N TYR A 319 15.78 -7.35 25.32
CA TYR A 319 14.94 -6.53 24.44
C TYR A 319 15.33 -5.05 24.49
N TYR A 320 15.50 -4.46 25.67
CA TYR A 320 15.90 -3.05 25.77
C TYR A 320 17.33 -2.80 25.26
N ARG A 321 18.29 -3.72 25.46
CA ARG A 321 19.60 -3.63 24.78
C ARG A 321 19.47 -3.75 23.26
N GLY A 322 18.56 -4.60 22.77
CA GLY A 322 18.20 -4.67 21.36
C GLY A 322 17.70 -3.33 20.83
N ALA A 323 16.76 -2.70 21.54
CA ALA A 323 16.21 -1.39 21.19
C ALA A 323 17.29 -0.30 21.15
N ILE A 324 18.14 -0.20 22.18
CA ILE A 324 19.25 0.77 22.24
C ILE A 324 20.19 0.61 21.04
N ARG A 325 20.61 -0.63 20.74
CA ARG A 325 21.49 -0.90 19.57
C ARG A 325 20.83 -0.47 18.26
N SER A 326 19.54 -0.75 18.12
CA SER A 326 18.78 -0.35 16.93
C SER A 326 18.62 1.16 16.82
N TYR A 327 18.33 1.89 17.91
CA TYR A 327 18.29 3.36 17.91
C TYR A 327 19.65 3.98 17.56
N LYS A 328 20.75 3.46 18.12
CA LYS A 328 22.11 3.90 17.74
C LYS A 328 22.38 3.68 16.25
N LYS A 329 21.90 2.58 15.67
CA LYS A 329 22.00 2.33 14.23
C LYS A 329 21.16 3.30 13.40
N VAL A 330 19.98 3.71 13.86
CA VAL A 330 19.20 4.77 13.20
C VAL A 330 19.98 6.08 13.17
N LEU A 331 20.63 6.45 14.28
CA LEU A 331 21.41 7.69 14.41
C LEU A 331 22.67 7.71 13.52
N GLU A 332 23.24 6.55 13.16
CA GLU A 332 24.29 6.48 12.13
C GLU A 332 23.79 6.95 10.75
N TYR A 333 22.51 6.76 10.45
CA TYR A 333 21.90 7.20 9.18
C TYR A 333 21.24 8.58 9.29
N ALA A 334 20.70 8.93 10.46
CA ALA A 334 20.01 10.20 10.69
C ALA A 334 20.60 10.90 11.93
N PRO A 335 21.82 11.47 11.82
CA PRO A 335 22.44 12.16 12.94
C PRO A 335 21.62 13.38 13.36
N GLY A 336 21.50 13.63 14.66
CA GLY A 336 20.79 14.80 15.21
C GLY A 336 19.28 14.62 15.39
N THR A 337 18.76 13.38 15.32
CA THR A 337 17.36 13.12 15.74
C THR A 337 17.27 13.02 17.26
N THR A 338 16.97 14.15 17.91
CA THR A 338 16.92 14.28 19.38
C THR A 338 15.99 13.29 20.06
N GLU A 339 14.89 12.90 19.41
CA GLU A 339 13.96 11.92 19.97
C GLU A 339 14.56 10.50 20.08
N PHE A 340 15.33 10.06 19.08
CA PHE A 340 15.94 8.72 19.12
C PHE A 340 17.15 8.67 20.06
N GLU A 341 17.89 9.78 20.17
CA GLU A 341 18.93 9.96 21.19
C GLU A 341 18.33 9.85 22.59
N ARG A 342 17.30 10.65 22.87
CA ARG A 342 16.58 10.64 24.16
C ARG A 342 16.09 9.25 24.53
N ARG A 343 15.41 8.54 23.61
CA ARG A 343 14.92 7.18 23.87
C ARG A 343 16.04 6.18 24.14
N ALA A 344 17.13 6.24 23.39
CA ALA A 344 18.27 5.37 23.61
C ALA A 344 18.91 5.63 24.98
N GLU A 345 19.05 6.90 25.37
CA GLU A 345 19.59 7.30 26.67
C GLU A 345 18.68 6.91 27.83
N GLU A 346 17.37 7.12 27.72
CA GLU A 346 16.40 6.72 28.75
C GLU A 346 16.42 5.21 28.98
N LEU A 347 16.49 4.42 27.90
CA LEU A 347 16.63 2.97 28.02
C LEU A 347 17.98 2.56 28.60
N ASP A 348 19.08 3.22 28.21
CA ASP A 348 20.42 2.90 28.73
C ASP A 348 20.52 3.25 30.23
N GLU A 349 19.99 4.39 30.65
CA GLU A 349 19.89 4.81 32.05
C GLU A 349 19.03 3.85 32.86
N LYS A 350 17.83 3.49 32.34
CA LYS A 350 16.96 2.49 32.96
C LYS A 350 17.69 1.17 33.17
N LEU A 351 18.45 0.71 32.18
CA LEU A 351 19.18 -0.55 32.26
C LEU A 351 20.38 -0.52 33.22
N LYS A 352 20.87 0.64 33.67
CA LYS A 352 21.93 0.70 34.70
C LYS A 352 21.54 0.00 36.00
N ALA A 353 20.27 0.10 36.37
CA ALA A 353 19.71 -0.56 37.55
C ALA A 353 19.37 -2.05 37.32
N HIS A 354 19.52 -2.58 36.10
CA HIS A 354 19.14 -3.96 35.80
C HIS A 354 20.22 -4.95 36.29
N PRO A 355 19.87 -6.07 36.96
CA PRO A 355 20.83 -7.05 37.48
C PRO A 355 21.78 -7.66 36.43
N MET A 356 21.35 -7.76 35.17
CA MET A 356 22.21 -8.22 34.07
C MET A 356 23.27 -7.18 33.63
N ASN A 357 23.13 -5.90 33.96
CA ASN A 357 24.10 -4.88 33.54
C ASN A 357 25.42 -4.98 34.32
N SER A 358 25.42 -5.64 35.49
CA SER A 358 26.60 -5.96 36.29
C SER A 358 27.13 -7.39 36.07
N LYS A 359 26.42 -8.23 35.28
CA LYS A 359 26.93 -9.55 34.86
C LYS A 359 27.99 -9.36 33.76
N VAL A 360 29.22 -9.02 34.16
CA VAL A 360 30.38 -9.18 33.27
C VAL A 360 30.53 -10.67 32.99
N THR A 361 30.11 -11.09 31.80
CA THR A 361 30.39 -12.44 31.32
C THR A 361 31.55 -12.31 30.36
N THR A 362 32.75 -12.62 30.83
CA THR A 362 33.93 -12.77 29.97
C THR A 362 33.67 -13.99 29.08
N VAL A 363 33.23 -13.77 27.84
CA VAL A 363 33.12 -14.84 26.85
C VAL A 363 34.47 -14.97 26.17
N THR A 364 35.25 -15.96 26.58
CA THR A 364 36.46 -16.36 25.84
C THR A 364 36.02 -17.10 24.58
N VAL A 365 36.12 -16.45 23.41
CA VAL A 365 35.86 -17.10 22.12
C VAL A 365 37.15 -17.82 21.70
N LYS A 366 37.15 -19.14 21.78
CA LYS A 366 38.26 -19.98 21.34
C LYS A 366 38.02 -20.42 19.91
N TYR A 367 38.89 -20.05 18.98
CA TYR A 367 38.85 -20.53 17.60
C TYR A 367 39.78 -21.73 17.44
N GLN A 368 39.42 -22.66 16.55
CA GLN A 368 40.31 -23.73 16.14
C GLN A 368 40.84 -23.46 14.74
N GLU A 369 42.17 -23.53 14.60
CA GLU A 369 42.84 -23.45 13.31
C GLU A 369 43.21 -24.85 12.80
N ILE A 370 42.88 -25.10 11.54
CA ILE A 370 43.34 -26.28 10.81
C ILE A 370 44.21 -25.81 9.67
N ILE A 371 45.47 -26.24 9.72
CA ILE A 371 46.45 -26.04 8.66
C ILE A 371 46.86 -27.38 8.07
N GLY A 372 47.28 -27.34 6.81
CA GLY A 372 47.84 -28.49 6.14
C GLY A 372 48.36 -28.13 4.77
N ARG A 373 48.82 -29.14 4.05
CA ARG A 373 49.32 -28.97 2.69
C ARG A 373 48.76 -30.05 1.79
N HIS A 374 48.10 -29.63 0.71
CA HIS A 374 47.57 -30.52 -0.30
C HIS A 374 48.65 -30.86 -1.34
N PRO A 375 48.81 -32.14 -1.74
CA PRO A 375 49.89 -32.57 -2.63
C PRO A 375 49.75 -32.02 -4.06
N ASN A 376 48.51 -31.73 -4.51
CA ASN A 376 48.22 -31.32 -5.89
C ASN A 376 48.34 -29.79 -6.12
N GLY A 377 48.91 -29.03 -5.18
CA GLY A 377 49.15 -27.60 -5.33
C GLY A 377 47.94 -26.70 -5.00
N GLY A 378 47.96 -25.48 -5.53
CA GLY A 378 47.05 -24.39 -5.18
C GLY A 378 45.76 -24.28 -5.98
N GLY A 379 44.83 -23.49 -5.46
CA GLY A 379 43.56 -23.16 -6.13
C GLY A 379 42.45 -24.19 -5.91
N ILE A 380 42.63 -25.15 -5.01
CA ILE A 380 41.65 -26.21 -4.75
C ILE A 380 40.67 -25.75 -3.66
N PRO A 381 39.37 -25.62 -3.94
CA PRO A 381 38.36 -25.29 -2.94
C PRO A 381 38.23 -26.39 -1.88
N ILE A 382 38.04 -25.97 -0.63
CA ILE A 382 37.95 -26.83 0.56
C ILE A 382 36.52 -26.76 1.10
N TYR A 383 35.91 -27.91 1.37
CA TYR A 383 34.55 -28.04 1.90
C TYR A 383 34.53 -28.81 3.21
N ALA A 384 33.53 -28.54 4.04
CA ALA A 384 33.24 -29.35 5.22
C ALA A 384 32.68 -30.72 4.78
N SER A 385 33.09 -31.79 5.46
CA SER A 385 32.50 -33.11 5.24
C SER A 385 32.29 -33.86 6.56
N ASN A 386 31.17 -34.56 6.65
CA ASN A 386 30.83 -35.42 7.78
C ASN A 386 31.14 -36.90 7.51
N THR A 387 31.62 -37.23 6.30
CA THR A 387 31.87 -38.60 5.86
C THR A 387 33.24 -38.75 5.22
N PRO A 388 33.89 -39.93 5.33
CA PRO A 388 35.16 -40.20 4.66
C PRO A 388 35.02 -40.31 3.14
N ASP A 389 33.81 -40.58 2.64
CA ASP A 389 33.54 -40.73 1.21
C ASP A 389 33.33 -39.38 0.52
N ASN A 390 33.41 -39.39 -0.81
CA ASN A 390 33.26 -38.21 -1.68
C ASN A 390 31.90 -37.53 -1.42
N PRO A 391 31.83 -36.42 -0.67
CA PRO A 391 30.58 -35.73 -0.46
C PRO A 391 30.19 -35.15 -1.83
N LYS A 392 28.95 -35.34 -2.27
CA LYS A 392 28.47 -34.62 -3.46
C LYS A 392 28.43 -33.15 -3.08
N PRO A 393 29.29 -32.27 -3.64
CA PRO A 393 29.12 -30.85 -3.40
C PRO A 393 27.78 -30.47 -4.05
N ASN A 394 26.79 -30.07 -3.24
CA ASN A 394 25.67 -29.35 -3.81
C ASN A 394 26.21 -28.02 -4.34
N SER A 395 25.68 -27.52 -5.45
CA SER A 395 26.12 -26.25 -6.08
C SER A 395 26.06 -25.04 -5.14
N ASP A 396 25.34 -25.18 -4.03
CA ASP A 396 25.00 -24.11 -3.09
C ASP A 396 25.93 -24.06 -1.87
N ASP A 397 26.77 -25.08 -1.65
CA ASP A 397 27.72 -25.08 -0.54
C ASP A 397 28.89 -24.13 -0.84
N LYS A 398 29.09 -23.12 0.02
CA LYS A 398 30.23 -22.21 -0.09
C LYS A 398 31.50 -22.91 0.41
N PRO A 399 32.64 -22.80 -0.30
CA PRO A 399 33.90 -23.34 0.18
C PRO A 399 34.33 -22.64 1.47
N LEU A 400 34.88 -23.41 2.41
CA LEU A 400 35.48 -22.93 3.65
C LEU A 400 36.75 -22.12 3.40
N GLY A 401 37.41 -22.37 2.27
CA GLY A 401 38.65 -21.73 1.85
C GLY A 401 39.21 -22.40 0.61
N THR A 402 40.42 -22.00 0.22
CA THR A 402 41.12 -22.52 -0.96
C THR A 402 42.59 -22.76 -0.61
N THR A 403 43.20 -23.79 -1.19
CA THR A 403 44.65 -24.00 -1.08
C THR A 403 45.42 -22.86 -1.77
N ARG A 404 46.53 -22.42 -1.17
CA ARG A 404 47.47 -21.43 -1.73
C ARG A 404 48.34 -22.09 -2.81
N GLY A 405 49.05 -21.28 -3.60
CA GLY A 405 49.86 -21.75 -4.74
C GLY A 405 50.84 -22.90 -4.42
N ASP A 406 51.36 -22.95 -3.20
CA ASP A 406 52.27 -24.01 -2.72
C ASP A 406 51.54 -25.26 -2.17
N GLY A 407 50.22 -25.30 -2.24
CA GLY A 407 49.34 -26.32 -1.69
C GLY A 407 48.98 -26.12 -0.21
N SER A 408 49.54 -25.13 0.48
CA SER A 408 49.22 -24.88 1.89
C SER A 408 47.80 -24.34 2.05
N PHE A 409 47.14 -24.66 3.17
CA PHE A 409 45.84 -24.11 3.50
C PHE A 409 45.72 -23.77 4.98
N ARG A 410 44.78 -22.88 5.28
CA ARG A 410 44.41 -22.44 6.61
C ARG A 410 42.90 -22.25 6.66
N VAL A 411 42.23 -22.97 7.56
CA VAL A 411 40.78 -22.82 7.81
C VAL A 411 40.57 -22.58 9.31
N VAL A 412 39.75 -21.59 9.65
CA VAL A 412 39.49 -21.20 11.05
C VAL A 412 38.03 -21.46 11.37
N PHE A 413 37.78 -22.19 12.45
CA PHE A 413 36.44 -22.52 12.93
C PHE A 413 36.15 -21.82 14.24
N LYS A 414 34.96 -21.24 14.33
CA LYS A 414 34.44 -20.60 15.56
C LYS A 414 33.82 -21.61 16.52
N ASP A 415 33.30 -22.71 15.97
CA ASP A 415 32.67 -23.82 16.68
C ASP A 415 33.46 -25.12 16.42
N THR A 416 32.99 -26.28 16.89
CA THR A 416 33.66 -27.57 16.66
C THR A 416 33.84 -27.83 15.16
N PRO A 417 35.07 -28.11 14.68
CA PRO A 417 35.31 -28.37 13.26
C PRO A 417 34.62 -29.67 12.81
N PRO A 418 34.31 -29.80 11.50
CA PRO A 418 33.80 -31.05 10.95
C PRO A 418 34.82 -32.19 11.13
N PRO A 419 34.42 -33.46 11.09
CA PRO A 419 35.35 -34.58 11.25
C PRO A 419 36.26 -34.79 10.02
N TYR A 420 35.86 -34.27 8.85
CA TYR A 420 36.63 -34.38 7.61
C TYR A 420 36.65 -33.06 6.81
N LEU A 421 37.70 -32.86 6.02
CA LEU A 421 37.79 -31.85 4.97
C LEU A 421 37.76 -32.51 3.61
N TYR A 422 36.97 -31.97 2.69
CA TYR A 422 36.93 -32.39 1.30
C TYR A 422 37.62 -31.36 0.41
N PHE A 423 38.58 -31.80 -0.39
CA PHE A 423 39.24 -30.98 -1.40
C PHE A 423 38.59 -31.27 -2.75
N TYR A 424 38.10 -30.23 -3.42
CA TYR A 424 37.34 -30.40 -4.65
C TYR A 424 38.11 -31.18 -5.71
N GLY A 425 37.52 -32.27 -6.20
CA GLY A 425 38.12 -33.15 -7.21
C GLY A 425 38.80 -34.39 -6.63
N ASP A 426 38.98 -34.48 -5.31
CA ASP A 426 39.52 -35.68 -4.68
C ASP A 426 38.47 -36.79 -4.56
N LYS A 427 38.94 -38.04 -4.47
CA LYS A 427 38.07 -39.22 -4.41
C LYS A 427 37.50 -39.50 -3.01
N LYS A 428 38.08 -38.90 -1.97
CA LYS A 428 37.73 -39.12 -0.55
C LYS A 428 37.90 -37.83 0.23
N SER A 429 37.23 -37.75 1.37
CA SER A 429 37.47 -36.69 2.37
C SER A 429 38.61 -37.13 3.30
N TYR A 430 39.35 -36.15 3.82
CA TYR A 430 40.49 -36.38 4.71
C TYR A 430 40.08 -36.11 6.14
N LYS A 431 40.35 -37.08 7.02
CA LYS A 431 40.06 -36.96 8.44
C LYS A 431 40.93 -35.88 9.05
N ILE A 432 40.35 -35.02 9.86
CA ILE A 432 41.12 -34.10 10.70
C ILE A 432 41.71 -34.94 11.84
N ASP A 433 43.02 -35.17 11.79
CA ASP A 433 43.78 -36.02 12.71
C ASP A 433 44.45 -35.25 13.84
N SER A 434 44.60 -33.93 13.68
CA SER A 434 45.21 -33.03 14.65
C SER A 434 44.64 -31.62 14.51
N THR A 435 44.41 -30.96 15.65
CA THR A 435 44.00 -29.55 15.74
C THR A 435 45.22 -28.71 16.11
N THR A 436 45.60 -27.74 15.29
CA THR A 436 46.81 -26.94 15.52
C THR A 436 46.45 -25.56 16.00
N THR A 437 46.50 -25.40 17.34
CA THR A 437 46.45 -24.15 18.11
C THR A 437 45.04 -23.57 18.34
N GLU A 438 44.66 -23.47 19.61
CA GLU A 438 43.55 -22.60 20.02
C GLU A 438 43.97 -21.14 19.81
N ILE A 439 43.26 -20.41 18.95
CA ILE A 439 43.45 -18.96 18.84
C ILE A 439 42.47 -18.32 19.84
N VAL A 440 43.02 -17.63 20.83
CA VAL A 440 42.28 -16.78 21.76
C VAL A 440 42.46 -15.33 21.30
N PHE A 441 41.38 -14.62 21.04
CA PHE A 441 41.40 -13.20 20.66
C PHE A 441 41.19 -12.28 21.87
#